data_AF-A0A2N1D119-F1
#
_entry.id   AF-A0A2N1D119-F1
#
_cell.length_a   1.000
_cell.length_b   1.000
_cell.length_c   1.000
_cell.angle_alpha   90.00
_cell.angle_beta   90.00
_cell.angle_gamma   90.00
#
_symmetry.space_group_name_H-M   'P 1'
#
loop_
_entity.id
_entity.type
_entity.pdbx_description
1 polymer ?
#
loop_
_entity_poly.entity_id
_entity_poly.type
_entity_poly.pdbx_seq_one_letter_code
_entity_poly.pdbx_strand_id
1 'polypeptide(L)'
;MTKPDDQKPVSGRRPRASSQARIAQILAAARELLAGQGVAGLSIYSVAEHARIPPSSVYHFFASVPALLNALTADVHAAFRASLAEPVDHDRLGCWRDLSRLVEQRMLAIYQHDAAARQLILAQHGLSEVTQADHQHDIELAGLMQVLFERHFELPTLPGDVDVFALALELGDRVYARSVHLHGSITPRMAEEGMRVFDAYLALYLPPYLPKRTQI
;
A
#
# COMPACT_ATOMS: atom_id res chain seq x y z
N MET A 1 -63.98 2.98 -24.89
CA MET A 1 -63.22 1.71 -24.82
C MET A 1 -61.77 2.01 -25.17
N THR A 2 -61.00 2.34 -24.13
CA THR A 2 -59.58 2.72 -24.22
C THR A 2 -58.77 1.48 -23.88
N LYS A 3 -57.97 0.96 -24.82
CA LYS A 3 -56.99 -0.09 -24.51
C LYS A 3 -55.83 0.55 -23.76
N PRO A 4 -55.41 0.03 -22.59
CA PRO A 4 -54.17 0.46 -21.97
C PRO A 4 -52.97 -0.16 -22.71
N ASP A 5 -51.98 0.68 -22.89
CA ASP A 5 -50.66 0.43 -23.42
C ASP A 5 -49.83 -0.33 -22.35
N ASP A 6 -49.39 -1.55 -22.66
CA ASP A 6 -48.53 -2.36 -21.79
C ASP A 6 -47.09 -1.83 -21.87
N GLN A 7 -46.78 -0.85 -21.02
CA GLN A 7 -45.41 -0.40 -20.79
C GLN A 7 -44.63 -1.46 -20.00
N LYS A 8 -43.69 -2.14 -20.68
CA LYS A 8 -42.62 -2.90 -20.03
C LYS A 8 -41.76 -1.96 -19.17
N PRO A 9 -41.55 -2.23 -17.87
CA PRO A 9 -40.59 -1.46 -17.09
C PRO A 9 -39.17 -1.81 -17.55
N VAL A 10 -38.45 -0.79 -18.02
CA VAL A 10 -37.00 -0.82 -18.26
C VAL A 10 -36.31 -1.05 -16.93
N SER A 11 -35.66 -2.21 -16.75
CA SER A 11 -34.99 -2.55 -15.49
C SER A 11 -33.82 -1.58 -15.23
N GLY A 12 -34.00 -0.71 -14.25
CA GLY A 12 -33.02 0.28 -13.83
C GLY A 12 -31.76 -0.34 -13.23
N ARG A 13 -30.61 0.04 -13.82
CA ARG A 13 -29.27 0.17 -13.23
C ARG A 13 -29.11 -0.30 -11.76
N ARG A 14 -28.53 -1.49 -11.57
CA ARG A 14 -27.51 -1.74 -10.51
C ARG A 14 -26.35 -2.65 -10.97
N PRO A 15 -25.43 -2.19 -11.84
CA PRO A 15 -24.25 -2.98 -12.23
C PRO A 15 -23.01 -2.71 -11.36
N ARG A 16 -22.91 -1.55 -10.70
CA ARG A 16 -21.65 -1.12 -10.03
C ARG A 16 -21.37 -1.85 -8.71
N ALA A 17 -22.37 -2.01 -7.86
CA ALA A 17 -22.20 -2.67 -6.56
C ALA A 17 -21.87 -4.17 -6.70
N SER A 18 -22.47 -4.85 -7.69
CA SER A 18 -22.17 -6.26 -7.97
C SER A 18 -20.80 -6.45 -8.63
N SER A 19 -20.40 -5.52 -9.50
CA SER A 19 -19.06 -5.50 -10.12
C SER A 19 -17.96 -5.30 -9.08
N GLN A 20 -18.10 -4.31 -8.19
CA GLN A 20 -17.12 -4.05 -7.14
C GLN A 20 -16.98 -5.21 -6.16
N ALA A 21 -18.09 -5.83 -5.76
CA ALA A 21 -18.08 -7.01 -4.91
C ALA A 21 -17.35 -8.18 -5.59
N ARG A 22 -17.49 -8.32 -6.92
CA ARG A 22 -16.79 -9.37 -7.68
C ARG A 22 -15.30 -9.12 -7.77
N ILE A 23 -14.89 -7.88 -8.03
CA ILE A 23 -13.49 -7.47 -8.01
C ILE A 23 -12.87 -7.76 -6.65
N ALA A 24 -13.53 -7.35 -5.56
CA ALA A 24 -13.06 -7.60 -4.19
C ALA A 24 -12.92 -9.11 -3.90
N GLN A 25 -13.87 -9.93 -4.35
CA GLN A 25 -13.80 -11.39 -4.22
C GLN A 25 -12.59 -11.98 -4.95
N ILE A 26 -12.30 -11.52 -6.17
CA ILE A 26 -11.16 -11.97 -6.97
C ILE A 26 -9.85 -11.56 -6.30
N LEU A 27 -9.73 -10.30 -5.86
CA LEU A 27 -8.52 -9.79 -5.21
C LEU A 27 -8.26 -10.48 -3.87
N ALA A 28 -9.31 -10.75 -3.08
CA ALA A 28 -9.19 -11.51 -1.83
C ALA A 28 -8.64 -12.92 -2.08
N ALA A 29 -9.19 -13.64 -3.06
CA ALA A 29 -8.69 -14.97 -3.43
C ALA A 29 -7.24 -14.93 -3.90
N ALA A 30 -6.86 -13.91 -4.67
CA ALA A 30 -5.49 -13.74 -5.11
C ALA A 30 -4.53 -13.44 -3.94
N ARG A 31 -4.93 -12.63 -2.94
CA ARG A 31 -4.13 -12.39 -1.73
C ARG A 31 -3.89 -13.69 -0.95
N GLU A 32 -4.90 -14.54 -0.81
CA GLU A 32 -4.77 -15.83 -0.12
C GLU A 32 -3.80 -16.77 -0.85
N LEU A 33 -3.86 -16.83 -2.18
CA LEU A 33 -2.92 -17.60 -3.00
C LEU A 33 -1.48 -17.05 -2.89
N LEU A 34 -1.31 -15.73 -2.91
CA LEU A 34 0.00 -15.10 -2.71
C LEU A 34 0.61 -15.44 -1.35
N ALA A 35 -0.21 -15.54 -0.30
CA ALA A 35 0.25 -15.89 1.04
C ALA A 35 0.79 -17.32 1.13
N GLY A 36 0.20 -18.26 0.39
CA GLY A 36 0.57 -19.68 0.45
C GLY A 36 1.63 -20.09 -0.58
N GLN A 37 1.54 -19.59 -1.81
CA GLN A 37 2.31 -20.10 -2.96
C GLN A 37 3.22 -19.03 -3.59
N GLY A 38 3.15 -17.78 -3.12
CA GLY A 38 3.83 -16.65 -3.73
C GLY A 38 3.33 -16.34 -5.14
N VAL A 39 4.02 -15.44 -5.84
CA VAL A 39 3.63 -14.99 -7.18
C VAL A 39 3.69 -16.14 -8.21
N ALA A 40 4.63 -17.08 -8.06
CA ALA A 40 4.82 -18.19 -8.99
C ALA A 40 3.63 -19.17 -9.05
N GLY A 41 2.86 -19.28 -7.95
CA GLY A 41 1.64 -20.10 -7.90
C GLY A 41 0.40 -19.41 -8.50
N LEU A 42 0.49 -18.13 -8.86
CA LEU A 42 -0.67 -17.35 -9.26
C LEU A 42 -1.00 -17.53 -10.76
N SER A 43 -2.21 -18.02 -11.03
CA SER A 43 -2.80 -18.07 -12.37
C SER A 43 -4.27 -17.67 -12.36
N ILE A 44 -4.80 -17.20 -13.49
CA ILE A 44 -6.23 -16.87 -13.61
C ILE A 44 -7.13 -18.06 -13.21
N TYR A 45 -6.73 -19.28 -13.54
CA TYR A 45 -7.46 -20.49 -13.19
C TYR A 45 -7.42 -20.78 -11.69
N SER A 46 -6.24 -20.74 -11.07
CA SER A 46 -6.12 -20.92 -9.61
C SER A 46 -6.93 -19.88 -8.82
N VAL A 47 -6.93 -18.63 -9.30
CA VAL A 47 -7.71 -17.54 -8.68
C VAL A 47 -9.21 -17.79 -8.85
N ALA A 48 -9.65 -18.22 -10.03
CA ALA A 48 -11.05 -18.54 -10.29
C ALA A 48 -11.55 -19.70 -9.41
N GLU A 49 -10.75 -20.76 -9.30
CA GLU A 49 -11.01 -21.91 -8.44
C GLU A 49 -11.14 -21.48 -6.97
N HIS A 50 -10.14 -20.75 -6.46
CA HIS A 50 -10.11 -20.28 -5.08
C HIS A 50 -11.24 -19.29 -4.77
N ALA A 51 -11.56 -18.40 -5.70
CA ALA A 51 -12.70 -17.48 -5.61
C ALA A 51 -14.05 -18.19 -5.80
N ARG A 52 -14.08 -19.46 -6.22
CA ARG A 52 -15.29 -20.23 -6.57
C ARG A 52 -16.16 -19.54 -7.63
N ILE A 53 -15.52 -19.06 -8.70
CA ILE A 53 -16.18 -18.45 -9.86
C ILE A 53 -15.63 -19.03 -11.17
N PRO A 54 -16.37 -18.95 -12.30
CA PRO A 54 -15.85 -19.37 -13.58
C PRO A 54 -14.63 -18.54 -14.01
N PRO A 55 -13.59 -19.13 -14.66
CA PRO A 55 -12.45 -18.37 -15.19
C PRO A 55 -12.84 -17.23 -16.12
N SER A 56 -13.90 -17.40 -16.91
CA SER A 56 -14.47 -16.34 -17.75
C SER A 56 -14.89 -15.10 -16.96
N SER A 57 -15.33 -15.26 -15.71
CA SER A 57 -15.66 -14.15 -14.82
C SER A 57 -14.41 -13.41 -14.37
N VAL A 58 -13.29 -14.10 -14.15
CA VAL A 58 -12.01 -13.43 -13.84
C VAL A 58 -11.50 -12.67 -15.05
N TYR A 59 -11.48 -13.31 -16.24
CA TYR A 59 -11.06 -12.67 -17.49
C TYR A 59 -11.87 -11.42 -17.86
N HIS A 60 -13.13 -11.34 -17.42
CA HIS A 60 -13.95 -10.15 -17.59
C HIS A 60 -13.40 -8.92 -16.86
N PHE A 61 -12.74 -9.10 -15.70
CA PHE A 61 -12.17 -8.00 -14.90
C PHE A 61 -10.66 -7.86 -15.08
N PHE A 62 -9.95 -8.97 -15.26
CA PHE A 62 -8.49 -9.01 -15.35
C PHE A 62 -8.08 -9.85 -16.55
N ALA A 63 -7.58 -9.19 -17.59
CA ALA A 63 -7.18 -9.83 -18.84
C ALA A 63 -5.97 -10.77 -18.68
N SER A 64 -5.16 -10.58 -17.64
CA SER A 64 -3.93 -11.32 -17.39
C SER A 64 -3.53 -11.31 -15.92
N VAL A 65 -2.60 -12.20 -15.53
CA VAL A 65 -2.01 -12.20 -14.18
C VAL A 65 -1.31 -10.87 -13.87
N PRO A 66 -0.51 -10.26 -14.79
CA PRO A 66 0.03 -8.92 -14.56
C PRO A 66 -1.04 -7.85 -14.27
N ALA A 67 -2.18 -7.88 -14.97
CA ALA A 67 -3.27 -6.92 -14.70
C ALA A 67 -3.86 -7.12 -13.29
N LEU A 68 -3.97 -8.37 -12.83
CA LEU A 68 -4.40 -8.70 -11.48
C LEU A 68 -3.38 -8.25 -10.42
N LEU A 69 -2.08 -8.50 -10.66
CA LEU A 69 -0.99 -8.08 -9.77
C LEU A 69 -0.94 -6.55 -9.65
N ASN A 70 -1.05 -5.81 -10.76
CA ASN A 70 -1.10 -4.36 -10.73
C ASN A 70 -2.27 -3.83 -9.89
N ALA A 71 -3.43 -4.47 -9.97
CA ALA A 71 -4.58 -4.10 -9.15
C ALA A 71 -4.34 -4.39 -7.65
N LEU A 72 -3.69 -5.52 -7.33
CA LEU A 72 -3.29 -5.82 -5.95
C LEU A 72 -2.25 -4.83 -5.42
N THR A 73 -1.25 -4.46 -6.24
CA THR A 73 -0.25 -3.45 -5.87
C THR A 73 -0.93 -2.11 -5.61
N ALA A 74 -1.86 -1.67 -6.47
CA ALA A 74 -2.61 -0.43 -6.25
C ALA A 74 -3.44 -0.46 -4.95
N ASP A 75 -4.07 -1.59 -4.63
CA ASP A 75 -4.78 -1.79 -3.37
C ASP A 75 -3.82 -1.72 -2.16
N VAL A 76 -2.63 -2.33 -2.25
CA VAL A 76 -1.61 -2.28 -1.19
C VAL A 76 -1.15 -0.83 -0.96
N HIS A 77 -0.84 -0.09 -2.01
CA HIS A 77 -0.51 1.34 -1.88
C HIS A 77 -1.69 2.15 -1.33
N ALA A 78 -2.93 1.78 -1.63
CA ALA A 78 -4.10 2.42 -1.02
C ALA A 78 -4.15 2.19 0.50
N ALA A 79 -3.75 1.01 0.99
CA ALA A 79 -3.63 0.75 2.42
C ALA A 79 -2.55 1.62 3.08
N PHE A 80 -1.38 1.79 2.44
CA PHE A 80 -0.33 2.69 2.94
C PHE A 80 -0.79 4.15 2.97
N ARG A 81 -1.46 4.64 1.92
CA ARG A 81 -2.04 5.99 1.91
C ARG A 81 -3.09 6.18 3.00
N ALA A 82 -3.95 5.18 3.20
CA ALA A 82 -4.96 5.21 4.26
C ALA A 82 -4.33 5.28 5.65
N SER A 83 -3.22 4.58 5.89
CA SER A 83 -2.54 4.61 7.19
C SER A 83 -1.88 5.97 7.48
N LEU A 84 -1.39 6.67 6.45
CA LEU A 84 -0.93 8.06 6.58
C LEU A 84 -2.08 9.03 6.85
N ALA A 85 -3.27 8.75 6.32
CA ALA A 85 -4.45 9.57 6.52
C ALA A 85 -5.11 9.36 7.89
N GLU A 86 -4.76 8.30 8.63
CA GLU A 86 -5.26 8.08 9.98
C GLU A 86 -4.88 9.26 10.91
N PRO A 87 -5.82 9.72 11.77
CA PRO A 87 -5.58 10.85 12.66
C PRO A 87 -4.33 10.68 13.50
N VAL A 88 -3.55 11.75 13.64
CA VAL A 88 -2.40 11.83 14.52
C VAL A 88 -2.74 12.79 15.64
N ASP A 89 -2.64 12.30 16.88
CA ASP A 89 -2.80 13.15 18.06
C ASP A 89 -1.58 14.07 18.17
N HIS A 90 -1.78 15.31 17.71
CA HIS A 90 -0.73 16.31 17.67
C HIS A 90 -0.12 16.53 19.04
N ASP A 91 -0.94 16.65 20.10
CA ASP A 91 -0.50 17.05 21.42
C ASP A 91 0.42 16.01 22.06
N ARG A 92 0.26 14.74 21.70
CA ARG A 92 1.13 13.64 22.14
C ARG A 92 2.51 13.60 21.49
N LEU A 93 2.73 14.33 20.39
CA LEU A 93 4.04 14.39 19.75
C LEU A 93 4.97 15.33 20.53
N GLY A 94 6.07 14.80 21.05
CA GLY A 94 7.13 15.59 21.68
C GLY A 94 8.19 16.07 20.68
N CYS A 95 8.46 15.26 19.64
CA CYS A 95 9.38 15.57 18.56
C CYS A 95 8.99 14.83 17.28
N TRP A 96 9.64 15.16 16.15
CA TRP A 96 9.36 14.52 14.87
C TRP A 96 9.64 13.01 14.88
N ARG A 97 10.54 12.53 15.75
CA ARG A 97 10.82 11.10 15.89
C ARG A 97 9.64 10.31 16.45
N ASP A 98 8.77 10.94 17.24
CA ASP A 98 7.53 10.32 17.70
C ASP A 98 6.58 10.07 16.52
N LEU A 99 6.51 11.03 15.59
CA LEU A 99 5.73 10.89 14.36
C LEU A 99 6.34 9.84 13.42
N SER A 100 7.66 9.88 13.22
CA SER A 100 8.37 8.85 12.45
C SER A 100 8.08 7.45 12.99
N ARG A 101 8.18 7.27 14.31
CA ARG A 101 7.88 5.98 14.96
C ARG A 101 6.43 5.56 14.76
N LEU A 102 5.48 6.47 14.93
CA LEU A 102 4.05 6.19 14.73
C LEU A 102 3.76 5.73 13.30
N VAL A 103 4.30 6.45 12.31
CA VAL A 103 4.06 6.12 10.91
C VAL A 103 4.71 4.79 10.55
N GLU A 104 5.96 4.56 10.94
CA GLU A 104 6.62 3.28 10.70
C GLU A 104 5.86 2.09 11.34
N GLN A 105 5.30 2.27 12.54
CA GLN A 105 4.45 1.25 13.16
C GLN A 105 3.20 0.95 12.33
N ARG A 106 2.56 1.98 11.75
CA ARG A 106 1.41 1.80 10.84
C ARG A 106 1.80 1.08 9.55
N MET A 107 2.93 1.44 8.94
CA MET A 107 3.46 0.78 7.75
C MET A 107 3.79 -0.69 8.02
N LEU A 108 4.48 -0.96 9.13
CA LEU A 108 4.84 -2.31 9.54
C LEU A 108 3.60 -3.18 9.81
N ALA A 109 2.54 -2.61 10.39
CA ALA A 109 1.29 -3.33 10.61
C ALA A 109 0.68 -3.84 9.30
N ILE A 110 0.76 -3.07 8.21
CA ILE A 110 0.31 -3.51 6.88
C ILE A 110 1.15 -4.70 6.41
N TYR A 111 2.48 -4.60 6.51
CA TYR A 111 3.34 -5.72 6.14
C TYR A 111 3.14 -6.97 7.01
N GLN A 112 2.71 -6.85 8.26
CA GLN A 112 2.43 -8.00 9.12
C GLN A 112 1.14 -8.71 8.70
N HIS A 113 0.10 -7.95 8.33
CA HIS A 113 -1.24 -8.50 8.08
C HIS A 113 -1.53 -8.79 6.60
N ASP A 114 -0.78 -8.20 5.65
CA ASP A 114 -0.98 -8.43 4.22
C ASP A 114 0.24 -9.13 3.58
N ALA A 115 0.05 -10.41 3.23
CA ALA A 115 1.08 -11.16 2.52
C ALA A 115 1.32 -10.63 1.10
N ALA A 116 0.30 -10.06 0.45
CA ALA A 116 0.47 -9.44 -0.85
C ALA A 116 1.37 -8.20 -0.74
N ALA A 117 1.27 -7.42 0.34
CA ALA A 117 2.21 -6.31 0.57
C ALA A 117 3.67 -6.80 0.65
N ARG A 118 3.92 -7.91 1.37
CA ARG A 118 5.28 -8.51 1.44
C ARG A 118 5.76 -9.05 0.09
N GLN A 119 4.88 -9.69 -0.67
CA GLN A 119 5.26 -10.34 -1.94
C GLN A 119 5.40 -9.34 -3.09
N LEU A 120 4.55 -8.32 -3.14
CA LEU A 120 4.51 -7.35 -4.23
C LEU A 120 5.48 -6.20 -3.99
N ILE A 121 5.59 -5.71 -2.76
CA ILE A 121 6.54 -4.65 -2.44
C ILE A 121 7.89 -5.29 -2.15
N LEU A 122 8.06 -5.94 -0.99
CA LEU A 122 9.38 -6.33 -0.50
C LEU A 122 10.12 -7.37 -1.36
N ALA A 123 9.42 -8.34 -1.96
CA ALA A 123 10.09 -9.36 -2.78
C ALA A 123 10.48 -8.85 -4.18
N GLN A 124 9.73 -7.91 -4.77
CA GLN A 124 10.06 -7.32 -6.08
C GLN A 124 11.26 -6.38 -6.00
N HIS A 125 11.46 -5.71 -4.86
CA HIS A 125 12.64 -4.86 -4.63
C HIS A 125 13.97 -5.64 -4.75
N GLY A 126 13.96 -6.97 -4.71
CA GLY A 126 15.17 -7.79 -4.83
C GLY A 126 15.70 -8.00 -6.26
N LEU A 127 14.86 -7.98 -7.31
CA LEU A 127 15.22 -8.64 -8.59
C LEU A 127 14.53 -8.13 -9.90
N SER A 128 13.70 -7.09 -9.92
CA SER A 128 13.07 -6.62 -11.18
C SER A 128 13.00 -5.10 -11.36
N GLU A 129 12.99 -4.67 -12.62
CA GLU A 129 12.75 -3.28 -13.06
C GLU A 129 11.52 -2.71 -12.34
N VAL A 130 11.71 -1.60 -11.63
CA VAL A 130 10.61 -0.82 -11.02
C VAL A 130 9.61 -0.50 -12.13
N THR A 131 8.37 -0.97 -12.03
CA THR A 131 7.37 -0.61 -13.04
C THR A 131 7.05 0.88 -12.87
N GLN A 132 6.72 1.58 -13.96
CA GLN A 132 6.39 3.01 -13.90
C GLN A 132 5.23 3.31 -12.92
N ALA A 133 4.32 2.35 -12.74
CA ALA A 133 3.22 2.46 -11.79
C ALA A 133 3.70 2.41 -10.33
N ASP A 134 4.66 1.54 -10.01
CA ASP A 134 5.24 1.44 -8.67
C ASP A 134 5.92 2.77 -8.29
N HIS A 135 6.76 3.29 -9.19
CA HIS A 135 7.43 4.58 -8.99
C HIS A 135 6.45 5.74 -8.74
N GLN A 136 5.31 5.76 -9.45
CA GLN A 136 4.30 6.80 -9.26
C GLN A 136 3.63 6.70 -7.89
N HIS A 137 3.38 5.48 -7.39
CA HIS A 137 2.81 5.28 -6.07
C HIS A 137 3.81 5.61 -4.96
N ASP A 138 5.10 5.33 -5.16
CA ASP A 138 6.16 5.65 -4.21
C ASP A 138 6.34 7.17 -4.07
N ILE A 139 6.35 7.91 -5.18
CA ILE A 139 6.34 9.38 -5.18
C ILE A 139 5.13 9.93 -4.42
N GLU A 140 3.94 9.40 -4.69
CA GLU A 140 2.71 9.84 -4.03
C GLU A 140 2.79 9.60 -2.52
N LEU A 141 3.25 8.41 -2.10
CA LEU A 141 3.36 8.05 -0.70
C LEU A 141 4.39 8.92 0.03
N ALA A 142 5.54 9.18 -0.60
CA ALA A 142 6.57 10.06 -0.08
C ALA A 142 6.08 11.51 0.07
N GLY A 143 5.34 12.02 -0.92
CA GLY A 143 4.73 13.34 -0.84
C GLY A 143 3.71 13.45 0.30
N LEU A 144 2.87 12.43 0.48
CA LEU A 144 1.93 12.37 1.60
C LEU A 144 2.64 12.29 2.96
N MET A 145 3.73 11.55 3.04
CA MET A 145 4.58 11.49 4.24
C MET A 145 5.14 12.86 4.59
N GLN A 146 5.70 13.57 3.60
CA GLN A 146 6.23 14.91 3.79
C GLN A 146 5.14 15.87 4.29
N VAL A 147 3.98 15.89 3.63
CA VAL A 147 2.82 16.72 4.02
C VAL A 147 2.38 16.41 5.46
N LEU A 148 2.39 15.12 5.85
CA LEU A 148 2.07 14.73 7.22
C LEU A 148 3.09 15.31 8.21
N PHE A 149 4.39 15.24 7.92
CA PHE A 149 5.42 15.83 8.77
C PHE A 149 5.29 17.36 8.84
N GLU A 150 5.10 18.03 7.71
CA GLU A 150 4.92 19.48 7.62
C GLU A 150 3.69 19.97 8.38
N ARG A 151 2.65 19.15 8.49
CA ARG A 151 1.44 19.49 9.27
C ARG A 151 1.75 19.61 10.76
N HIS A 152 2.64 18.77 11.30
CA HIS A 152 2.95 18.74 12.73
C HIS A 152 4.19 19.54 13.12
N PHE A 153 5.15 19.70 12.20
CA PHE A 153 6.44 20.34 12.46
C PHE A 153 6.83 21.34 11.38
N GLU A 154 7.58 22.36 11.76
CA GLU A 154 8.22 23.29 10.83
C GLU A 154 9.46 22.62 10.23
N LEU A 155 9.33 22.05 9.04
CA LEU A 155 10.45 21.43 8.34
C LEU A 155 11.41 22.49 7.78
N PRO A 156 12.73 22.21 7.76
CA PRO A 156 13.68 23.05 7.04
C PRO A 156 13.45 22.94 5.53
N THR A 157 14.05 23.85 4.76
CA THR A 157 14.10 23.72 3.30
C THR A 157 14.86 22.44 2.92
N LEU A 158 14.15 21.48 2.35
CA LEU A 158 14.73 20.25 1.84
C LEU A 158 15.36 20.47 0.44
N PRO A 159 16.38 19.68 0.07
CA PRO A 159 16.94 19.68 -1.28
C PRO A 159 15.87 19.38 -2.34
N GLY A 160 15.95 20.04 -3.50
CA GLY A 160 15.00 19.84 -4.61
C GLY A 160 15.43 18.82 -5.65
N ASP A 161 16.66 18.30 -5.53
CA ASP A 161 17.26 17.30 -6.42
C ASP A 161 17.17 15.87 -5.87
N VAL A 162 16.64 15.70 -4.64
CA VAL A 162 16.45 14.38 -4.03
C VAL A 162 15.13 14.30 -3.27
N ASP A 163 14.39 13.21 -3.50
CA ASP A 163 13.15 12.91 -2.77
C ASP A 163 13.49 12.28 -1.40
N VAL A 164 13.79 13.13 -0.41
CA VAL A 164 14.26 12.70 0.93
C VAL A 164 13.33 11.66 1.56
N PHE A 165 12.02 11.88 1.54
CA PHE A 165 11.08 10.92 2.15
C PHE A 165 10.93 9.63 1.34
N ALA A 166 11.05 9.67 0.01
CA ALA A 166 11.01 8.47 -0.82
C ALA A 166 12.23 7.58 -0.53
N LEU A 167 13.43 8.16 -0.52
CA LEU A 167 14.65 7.43 -0.18
C LEU A 167 14.62 6.86 1.24
N ALA A 168 14.05 7.59 2.21
CA ALA A 168 13.89 7.08 3.58
C ALA A 168 13.04 5.80 3.60
N LEU A 169 11.89 5.82 2.92
CA LEU A 169 10.98 4.67 2.79
C LEU A 169 11.67 3.49 2.10
N GLU A 170 12.30 3.73 0.95
CA GLU A 170 13.01 2.69 0.21
C GLU A 170 14.08 2.01 1.07
N LEU A 171 14.88 2.78 1.81
CA LEU A 171 15.92 2.25 2.69
C LEU A 171 15.35 1.37 3.80
N GLY A 172 14.23 1.77 4.42
CA GLY A 172 13.50 0.95 5.40
C GLY A 172 13.00 -0.36 4.79
N ASP A 173 12.37 -0.29 3.61
CA ASP A 173 11.87 -1.45 2.89
C ASP A 173 12.99 -2.42 2.50
N ARG A 174 14.21 -1.95 2.20
CA ARG A 174 15.37 -2.85 1.99
C ARG A 174 15.69 -3.71 3.21
N VAL A 175 15.54 -3.17 4.41
CA VAL A 175 15.74 -3.93 5.65
C VAL A 175 14.62 -4.96 5.82
N TYR A 176 13.37 -4.56 5.61
CA TYR A 176 12.22 -5.46 5.71
C TYR A 176 12.28 -6.58 4.66
N ALA A 177 12.62 -6.25 3.41
CA ALA A 177 12.83 -7.21 2.32
C ALA A 177 13.92 -8.23 2.66
N ARG A 178 15.05 -7.77 3.22
CA ARG A 178 16.10 -8.68 3.70
C ARG A 178 15.57 -9.64 4.76
N SER A 179 14.76 -9.17 5.71
CA SER A 179 14.15 -10.04 6.73
C SER A 179 13.22 -11.07 6.11
N VAL A 180 12.34 -10.66 5.20
CA VAL A 180 11.41 -11.57 4.52
C VAL A 180 12.18 -12.61 3.71
N HIS A 181 13.25 -12.22 3.02
CA HIS A 181 14.09 -13.15 2.26
C HIS A 181 14.78 -14.19 3.17
N LEU A 182 15.30 -13.77 4.33
CA LEU A 182 16.04 -14.66 5.24
C LEU A 182 15.14 -15.50 6.15
N HIS A 183 13.96 -14.98 6.51
CA HIS A 183 13.12 -15.54 7.59
C HIS A 183 11.66 -15.78 7.19
N GLY A 184 11.29 -15.49 5.93
CA GLY A 184 9.89 -15.56 5.46
C GLY A 184 8.96 -14.50 6.06
N SER A 185 9.48 -13.64 6.95
CA SER A 185 8.72 -12.65 7.70
C SER A 185 9.61 -11.49 8.16
N ILE A 186 8.99 -10.37 8.55
CA ILE A 186 9.72 -9.28 9.21
C ILE A 186 9.84 -9.64 10.69
N THR A 187 11.06 -9.99 11.13
CA THR A 187 11.31 -10.32 12.54
C THR A 187 11.24 -9.05 13.40
N PRO A 188 10.98 -9.16 14.72
CA PRO A 188 10.95 -7.99 15.60
C PRO A 188 12.26 -7.19 15.59
N ARG A 189 13.41 -7.86 15.47
CA ARG A 189 14.70 -7.17 15.39
C ARG A 189 14.88 -6.43 14.06
N MET A 190 14.47 -7.03 12.94
CA MET A 190 14.57 -6.38 11.64
C MET A 190 13.54 -5.25 11.48
N ALA A 191 12.38 -5.36 12.12
CA ALA A 191 11.44 -4.26 12.26
C ALA A 191 12.09 -3.05 12.95
N GLU A 192 12.73 -3.26 14.10
CA GLU A 192 13.46 -2.20 14.80
C GLU A 192 14.58 -1.58 13.94
N GLU A 193 15.36 -2.40 13.22
CA GLU A 193 16.43 -1.89 12.36
C GLU A 193 15.90 -1.09 11.16
N GLY A 194 14.77 -1.48 10.56
CA GLY A 194 14.17 -0.71 9.46
C GLY A 194 13.73 0.68 9.94
N MET A 195 13.09 0.74 11.11
CA MET A 195 12.73 2.02 11.75
C MET A 195 13.96 2.88 12.05
N ARG A 196 15.07 2.27 12.49
CA ARG A 196 16.32 2.99 12.78
C ARG A 196 16.97 3.52 11.51
N VAL A 197 16.91 2.79 10.40
CA VAL A 197 17.41 3.25 9.10
C VAL A 197 16.61 4.45 8.61
N PHE A 198 15.28 4.38 8.69
CA PHE A 198 14.40 5.50 8.33
C PHE A 198 14.69 6.75 9.18
N ASP A 199 14.71 6.62 10.52
CA ASP A 199 15.01 7.74 11.43
C ASP A 199 16.41 8.32 11.19
N ALA A 200 17.43 7.46 11.03
CA ALA A 200 18.80 7.89 10.84
C ALA A 200 18.99 8.67 9.53
N TYR A 201 18.36 8.24 8.44
CA TYR A 201 18.43 8.95 7.17
C TYR A 201 17.71 10.30 7.25
N LEU A 202 16.49 10.35 7.78
CA LEU A 202 15.78 11.61 7.96
C LEU A 202 16.53 12.58 8.87
N ALA A 203 17.23 12.09 9.89
CA ALA A 203 18.03 12.91 10.80
C ALA A 203 19.20 13.64 10.13
N LEU A 204 19.60 13.27 8.90
CA LEU A 204 20.57 14.02 8.10
C LEU A 204 19.99 15.35 7.59
N TYR A 205 18.68 15.43 7.45
CA TYR A 205 17.95 16.59 6.90
C TYR A 205 17.07 17.28 7.93
N LEU A 206 16.58 16.55 8.94
CA LEU A 206 15.69 17.03 9.98
C LEU A 206 16.48 17.22 11.30
N PRO A 207 16.70 18.48 11.74
CA PRO A 207 17.31 18.77 13.03
C PRO A 207 16.64 18.00 14.19
N PRO A 208 17.39 17.65 15.25
CA PRO A 208 16.83 16.94 16.40
C PRO A 208 15.64 17.66 17.06
N TYR A 209 15.65 19.00 17.00
CA TYR A 209 14.60 19.85 17.53
C TYR A 209 13.97 20.64 16.38
N LEU A 210 12.79 20.19 15.95
CA LEU A 210 11.94 20.95 15.03
C LEU A 210 10.85 21.66 15.82
N PRO A 211 10.59 22.95 15.55
CA PRO A 211 9.44 23.63 16.11
C PRO A 211 8.15 22.89 15.74
N LYS A 212 7.30 22.67 16.74
CA LYS A 212 5.97 22.09 16.54
C LYS A 212 5.02 23.20 16.07
N ARG A 213 4.21 22.93 15.04
CA ARG A 213 3.23 23.92 14.55
C ARG A 213 2.14 24.14 15.59
N THR A 214 1.80 25.39 15.86
CA THR A 214 0.88 25.79 16.94
C THR A 214 -0.62 25.58 16.61
N GLN A 215 -0.96 25.25 15.37
CA GLN A 215 -2.33 25.00 14.90
C GLN A 215 -2.33 23.86 13.86
N ILE A 216 -3.21 22.87 14.07
CA ILE A 216 -3.56 21.79 13.13
C ILE A 216 -5.06 21.80 12.90
#